data_AF-A0A426YAW3-F1
#
_entry.id   AF-A0A426YAW3-F1
#
_cell.length_a   1.000
_cell.length_b   1.000
_cell.length_c   1.000
_cell.angle_alpha   90.00
_cell.angle_beta   90.00
_cell.angle_gamma   90.00
#
_symmetry.space_group_name_H-M   'P 1'
#
loop_
_entity.id
_entity.type
_entity.pdbx_description
1 polymer ?
#
loop_
_entity_poly.entity_id
_entity_poly.type
_entity_poly.pdbx_seq_one_letter_code
_entity_poly.pdbx_strand_id
1 'polypeptide(L)'
;TSLLKDELDIVIPTIRNLDFLEMWRPFFQPYHLIIVQDGDPNRTIRVPDGFDYELYNRNDINRILGPKAACISFKDSACRCFGYMISKKKYIFTIDDDCFVICDHLGLGVKTGLPYIWHSKASNPFVNLKKEYKGIYWQEELIPFFQTAVLPNECTTVQNCYLELSKQVKTKLGKVDDYFNKLADAMATWIQAWDELNPSENPGSTAAGKPNGAAKGK
;
A
#
# COMPACT_ATOMS: atom_id res chain seq x y z
N THR A 1 -3.59 25.83 -10.98
CA THR A 1 -2.52 24.82 -10.88
C THR A 1 -2.94 23.79 -9.86
N SER A 2 -2.83 22.49 -10.17
CA SER A 2 -3.13 21.43 -9.19
C SER A 2 -2.06 21.44 -8.10
N LEU A 3 -2.49 21.49 -6.83
CA LEU A 3 -1.60 21.47 -5.67
C LEU A 3 -0.83 20.14 -5.64
N LEU A 4 0.45 20.12 -5.24
CA LEU A 4 1.26 18.89 -5.09
C LEU A 4 1.46 18.03 -6.36
N LYS A 5 1.18 18.54 -7.56
CA LYS A 5 1.25 17.74 -8.81
C LYS A 5 2.53 16.90 -8.93
N ASP A 6 3.68 17.51 -8.64
CA ASP A 6 4.99 16.87 -8.75
C ASP A 6 5.48 16.23 -7.43
N GLU A 7 4.71 16.38 -6.35
CA GLU A 7 5.03 15.90 -5.00
C GLU A 7 4.14 14.76 -4.51
N LEU A 8 3.05 14.42 -5.23
CA LEU A 8 2.07 13.40 -4.86
C LEU A 8 1.98 12.27 -5.90
N ASP A 9 2.05 11.02 -5.44
CA ASP A 9 1.64 9.83 -6.20
C ASP A 9 0.33 9.27 -5.65
N ILE A 10 -0.51 8.74 -6.54
CA ILE A 10 -1.73 8.03 -6.16
C ILE A 10 -1.49 6.52 -6.32
N VAL A 11 -1.61 5.76 -5.23
CA VAL A 11 -1.42 4.30 -5.24
C VAL A 11 -2.78 3.60 -5.26
N ILE A 12 -2.97 2.69 -6.22
CA ILE A 12 -4.24 1.96 -6.44
C ILE A 12 -3.93 0.46 -6.51
N PRO A 13 -4.29 -0.35 -5.50
CA PRO A 13 -4.34 -1.80 -5.68
C PRO A 13 -5.57 -2.20 -6.48
N THR A 14 -5.44 -3.21 -7.32
CA THR A 14 -6.56 -3.65 -8.15
C THR A 14 -6.43 -5.10 -8.61
N ILE A 15 -7.58 -5.72 -8.87
CA ILE A 15 -7.72 -7.00 -9.57
C ILE A 15 -8.59 -6.90 -10.83
N ARG A 16 -9.00 -5.68 -11.22
CA ARG A 16 -9.99 -5.39 -12.27
C ARG A 16 -9.63 -4.14 -13.06
N ASN A 17 -10.39 -3.86 -14.12
CA ASN A 17 -10.21 -2.64 -14.91
C ASN A 17 -10.52 -1.40 -14.07
N LEU A 18 -9.84 -0.29 -14.35
CA LEU A 18 -9.92 0.93 -13.56
C LEU A 18 -10.90 1.96 -14.14
N ASP A 19 -12.06 1.51 -14.63
CA ASP A 19 -13.08 2.39 -15.23
C ASP A 19 -13.60 3.43 -14.21
N PHE A 20 -13.50 3.15 -12.90
CA PHE A 20 -13.85 4.10 -11.83
C PHE A 20 -13.06 5.40 -11.89
N LEU A 21 -11.86 5.40 -12.49
CA LEU A 21 -11.03 6.59 -12.66
C LEU A 21 -11.73 7.68 -13.48
N GLU A 22 -12.66 7.33 -14.37
CA GLU A 22 -13.45 8.32 -15.12
C GLU A 22 -14.27 9.21 -14.17
N MET A 23 -14.84 8.63 -13.11
CA MET A 23 -15.61 9.38 -12.11
C MET A 23 -14.72 10.33 -11.30
N TRP A 24 -13.44 10.00 -11.16
CA TRP A 24 -12.46 10.79 -10.43
C TRP A 24 -11.55 11.63 -11.33
N ARG A 25 -11.76 11.62 -12.65
CA ARG A 25 -10.84 12.19 -13.64
C ARG A 25 -10.44 13.63 -13.33
N PRO A 26 -11.35 14.56 -12.99
CA PRO A 26 -10.97 15.95 -12.67
C PRO A 26 -9.99 16.06 -11.49
N PHE A 27 -10.01 15.08 -10.58
CA PHE A 27 -9.20 15.07 -9.37
C PHE A 27 -7.90 14.28 -9.54
N PHE A 28 -7.90 13.18 -10.29
CA PHE A 28 -6.75 12.28 -10.35
C PHE A 28 -5.88 12.44 -11.59
N GLN A 29 -6.46 12.85 -12.73
CA GLN A 29 -5.72 12.99 -13.99
C GLN A 29 -4.47 13.87 -13.90
N PRO A 30 -4.43 14.95 -13.08
CA PRO A 30 -3.21 15.75 -12.97
C PRO A 30 -2.02 15.03 -12.32
N TYR A 31 -2.24 13.94 -11.58
CA TYR A 31 -1.22 13.24 -10.78
C TYR A 31 -0.80 11.93 -11.44
N HIS A 32 0.40 11.46 -11.11
CA HIS A 32 0.89 10.15 -11.52
C HIS A 32 0.29 9.05 -10.65
N LEU A 33 -0.08 7.92 -11.28
CA LEU A 33 -0.67 6.76 -10.62
C LEU A 33 0.33 5.60 -10.54
N ILE A 34 0.45 4.99 -9.36
CA ILE A 34 1.13 3.71 -9.18
C ILE A 34 0.06 2.64 -8.97
N ILE A 35 -0.13 1.81 -10.00
CA ILE A 35 -1.14 0.75 -10.00
C ILE A 35 -0.46 -0.55 -9.62
N VAL A 36 -0.94 -1.19 -8.55
CA VAL A 36 -0.47 -2.51 -8.12
C VAL A 36 -1.53 -3.55 -8.46
N GLN A 37 -1.28 -4.29 -9.52
CA GLN A 37 -2.10 -5.42 -9.93
C GLN A 37 -1.84 -6.63 -9.04
N ASP A 38 -2.90 -7.09 -8.38
CA ASP A 38 -2.92 -8.33 -7.61
C ASP A 38 -3.63 -9.45 -8.37
N GLY A 39 -3.49 -10.69 -7.90
CA GLY A 39 -4.09 -11.87 -8.52
C GLY A 39 -3.27 -12.41 -9.70
N ASP A 40 -3.94 -12.77 -10.80
CA ASP A 40 -3.30 -13.37 -11.98
C ASP A 40 -2.50 -12.31 -12.77
N PRO A 41 -1.15 -12.41 -12.85
CA PRO A 41 -0.33 -11.43 -13.57
C PRO A 41 -0.49 -11.51 -15.10
N ASN A 42 -1.12 -12.57 -15.64
CA ASN A 42 -1.38 -12.69 -17.08
C ASN A 42 -2.63 -11.93 -17.51
N ARG A 43 -3.50 -11.57 -16.55
CA ARG A 43 -4.68 -10.75 -16.83
C ARG A 43 -4.23 -9.34 -17.19
N THR A 44 -4.69 -8.82 -18.31
CA THR A 44 -4.50 -7.40 -18.63
C THR A 44 -5.53 -6.55 -17.90
N ILE A 45 -5.06 -5.56 -17.15
CA ILE A 45 -5.89 -4.52 -16.55
C ILE A 45 -5.96 -3.33 -17.49
N ARG A 46 -7.18 -2.91 -17.83
CA ARG A 46 -7.41 -1.69 -18.61
C ARG A 46 -7.40 -0.47 -17.68
N VAL A 47 -6.66 0.55 -18.08
CA VAL A 47 -6.67 1.89 -17.49
C VAL A 47 -7.23 2.84 -18.54
N PRO A 48 -8.17 3.76 -18.20
CA PRO A 48 -8.67 4.73 -19.16
C PRO A 48 -7.57 5.62 -19.75
N ASP A 49 -7.77 6.10 -20.98
CA ASP A 49 -6.79 6.91 -21.67
C ASP A 49 -6.54 8.26 -20.96
N GLY A 50 -5.33 8.79 -21.14
CA GLY A 50 -4.95 10.12 -20.67
C GLY A 50 -4.57 10.23 -19.19
N PHE A 51 -4.39 9.11 -18.49
CA PHE A 51 -3.72 9.05 -17.19
C PHE A 51 -2.22 8.75 -17.36
N ASP A 52 -1.40 9.38 -16.52
CA ASP A 52 0.02 9.06 -16.38
C ASP A 52 0.17 8.00 -15.27
N TYR A 53 0.70 6.83 -15.60
CA TYR A 53 0.76 5.72 -14.66
C TYR A 53 1.88 4.71 -14.93
N GLU A 54 2.22 4.00 -13.87
CA GLU A 54 2.99 2.76 -13.90
C GLU A 54 2.14 1.62 -13.32
N LEU A 55 2.20 0.46 -13.96
CA LEU A 55 1.51 -0.74 -13.51
C LEU A 55 2.51 -1.83 -13.16
N TYR A 56 2.38 -2.37 -11.95
CA TYR A 56 3.20 -3.45 -11.42
C TYR A 56 2.34 -4.65 -11.08
N ASN A 57 2.71 -5.84 -11.56
CA ASN A 57 2.08 -7.08 -11.14
C ASN A 57 3.06 -7.96 -10.33
N ARG A 58 2.62 -9.16 -9.94
CA ARG A 58 3.44 -10.07 -9.13
C ARG A 58 4.79 -10.43 -9.77
N ASN A 59 4.89 -10.51 -11.09
CA ASN A 59 6.15 -10.79 -11.78
C ASN A 59 7.12 -9.61 -11.64
N ASP A 60 6.63 -8.38 -11.71
CA ASP A 60 7.47 -7.19 -11.52
C ASP A 60 7.96 -7.10 -10.07
N ILE A 61 7.08 -7.35 -9.09
CA ILE A 61 7.44 -7.39 -7.67
C ILE A 61 8.53 -8.43 -7.42
N ASN A 62 8.36 -9.66 -7.95
CA ASN A 62 9.35 -10.74 -7.81
C ASN A 62 10.69 -10.38 -8.47
N ARG A 63 10.65 -9.73 -9.64
CA ARG A 63 11.86 -9.29 -10.36
C ARG A 63 12.60 -8.18 -9.62
N ILE A 64 11.88 -7.23 -9.04
CA ILE A 64 12.44 -6.05 -8.37
C ILE A 64 12.97 -6.41 -6.98
N LEU A 65 12.23 -7.20 -6.20
CA LEU A 65 12.57 -7.51 -4.81
C LEU A 65 13.30 -8.86 -4.64
N GLY A 66 13.30 -9.71 -5.67
CA GLY A 66 13.88 -11.04 -5.59
C GLY A 66 13.24 -11.87 -4.46
N PRO A 67 14.04 -12.59 -3.64
CA PRO A 67 13.53 -13.35 -2.50
C PRO A 67 12.74 -12.52 -1.48
N LYS A 68 13.00 -11.20 -1.41
CA LYS A 68 12.33 -10.30 -0.47
C LYS A 68 10.88 -9.99 -0.87
N ALA A 69 10.46 -10.34 -2.09
CA ALA A 69 9.07 -10.18 -2.53
C ALA A 69 8.04 -10.86 -1.61
N ALA A 70 8.46 -11.84 -0.81
CA ALA A 70 7.64 -12.49 0.20
C ALA A 70 7.09 -11.52 1.28
N CYS A 71 7.70 -10.35 1.49
CA CYS A 71 7.19 -9.34 2.43
C CYS A 71 6.03 -8.51 1.84
N ILE A 72 5.78 -8.61 0.53
CA ILE A 72 4.64 -7.97 -0.12
C ILE A 72 3.47 -8.96 -0.20
N SER A 73 2.34 -8.55 0.36
CA SER A 73 1.14 -9.39 0.39
C SER A 73 0.63 -9.75 -1.01
N PHE A 74 -0.12 -10.84 -1.09
CA PHE A 74 -0.65 -11.39 -2.34
C PHE A 74 -2.07 -11.94 -2.13
N LYS A 75 -2.96 -11.65 -3.07
CA LYS A 75 -4.41 -11.93 -2.99
C LYS A 75 -5.13 -11.12 -1.91
N ASP A 76 -4.64 -9.92 -1.65
CA ASP A 76 -5.31 -8.90 -0.82
C ASP A 76 -4.89 -7.48 -1.22
N SER A 77 -5.61 -6.50 -0.67
CA SER A 77 -5.38 -5.09 -0.98
C SER A 77 -4.13 -4.50 -0.31
N ALA A 78 -3.44 -5.23 0.57
CA ALA A 78 -2.17 -4.81 1.14
C ALA A 78 -1.00 -4.94 0.15
N CYS A 79 -1.21 -5.53 -1.03
CA CYS A 79 -0.25 -5.44 -2.15
C CYS A 79 0.15 -3.99 -2.48
N ARG A 80 -0.72 -3.00 -2.20
CA ARG A 80 -0.44 -1.56 -2.32
C ARG A 80 0.81 -1.10 -1.58
N CYS A 81 1.24 -1.83 -0.56
CA CYS A 81 2.48 -1.54 0.16
C CYS A 81 3.69 -1.54 -0.80
N PHE A 82 3.68 -2.33 -1.88
CA PHE A 82 4.69 -2.22 -2.92
C PHE A 82 4.73 -0.82 -3.56
N GLY A 83 3.57 -0.22 -3.83
CA GLY A 83 3.47 1.14 -4.33
C GLY A 83 4.06 2.17 -3.36
N TYR A 84 3.87 1.95 -2.05
CA TYR A 84 4.49 2.79 -1.01
C TYR A 84 6.01 2.71 -1.01
N MET A 85 6.55 1.53 -1.29
CA MET A 85 7.99 1.27 -1.34
C MET A 85 8.67 1.87 -2.57
N ILE A 86 7.98 1.86 -3.72
CA ILE A 86 8.57 2.28 -4.99
C ILE A 86 8.47 3.80 -5.22
N SER A 87 7.41 4.44 -4.72
CA SER A 87 7.19 5.88 -4.91
C SER A 87 8.34 6.69 -4.33
N LYS A 88 8.85 7.65 -5.11
CA LYS A 88 9.88 8.61 -4.69
C LYS A 88 9.32 9.98 -4.36
N LYS A 89 7.99 10.12 -4.40
CA LYS A 89 7.31 11.38 -4.13
C LYS A 89 7.13 11.61 -2.64
N LYS A 90 6.97 12.88 -2.27
CA LYS A 90 6.88 13.31 -0.88
C LYS A 90 5.59 12.85 -0.20
N TYR A 91 4.52 12.76 -0.98
CA TYR A 91 3.21 12.35 -0.53
C TYR A 91 2.71 11.17 -1.33
N ILE A 92 1.97 10.30 -0.65
CA ILE A 92 1.25 9.19 -1.26
C ILE A 92 -0.21 9.30 -0.82
N PHE A 93 -1.11 9.28 -1.80
CA PHE A 93 -2.55 9.11 -1.56
C PHE A 93 -2.95 7.73 -2.03
N THR A 94 -3.67 6.97 -1.21
CA THR A 94 -4.07 5.60 -1.53
C THR A 94 -5.59 5.54 -1.68
N ILE A 95 -6.07 4.86 -2.71
CA ILE A 95 -7.51 4.69 -2.95
C ILE A 95 -7.82 3.31 -3.52
N ASP A 96 -8.93 2.74 -3.09
CA ASP A 96 -9.41 1.43 -3.54
C ASP A 96 -10.15 1.58 -4.87
N ASP A 97 -10.05 0.56 -5.71
CA ASP A 97 -10.64 0.52 -7.05
C ASP A 97 -12.18 0.44 -7.07
N ASP A 98 -12.81 0.39 -5.90
CA ASP A 98 -14.27 0.38 -5.69
C ASP A 98 -14.79 1.55 -4.83
N CYS A 99 -13.98 2.62 -4.70
CA CYS A 99 -14.39 3.89 -4.13
C CYS A 99 -15.10 4.75 -5.19
N PHE A 100 -16.44 4.72 -5.23
CA PHE A 100 -17.25 5.46 -6.20
C PHE A 100 -17.78 6.79 -5.64
N VAL A 101 -18.00 7.78 -6.52
CA VAL A 101 -18.61 9.08 -6.16
C VAL A 101 -20.13 8.91 -6.02
N ILE A 102 -20.69 9.17 -4.83
CA ILE A 102 -22.12 8.99 -4.53
C ILE A 102 -22.97 10.13 -5.11
N CYS A 103 -22.54 11.38 -4.91
CA CYS A 103 -23.39 12.55 -5.12
C CYS A 103 -23.77 12.76 -6.59
N ASP A 104 -22.86 12.43 -7.50
CA ASP A 104 -23.08 12.55 -8.94
C ASP A 104 -24.17 11.58 -9.43
N HIS A 105 -24.22 10.37 -8.87
CA HIS A 105 -25.26 9.39 -9.21
C HIS A 105 -26.65 9.81 -8.71
N LEU A 106 -26.71 10.57 -7.62
CA LEU A 106 -27.95 11.04 -7.00
C LEU A 106 -28.40 12.42 -7.50
N GLY A 107 -27.59 13.12 -8.30
CA GLY A 107 -27.88 14.48 -8.76
C GLY A 107 -27.96 15.52 -7.63
N LEU A 108 -27.28 15.26 -6.51
CA LEU A 108 -27.34 16.10 -5.31
C LEU A 108 -26.11 17.01 -5.21
N GLY A 109 -26.34 18.32 -5.08
CA GLY A 109 -25.29 19.29 -4.77
C GLY A 109 -24.98 19.32 -3.28
N VAL A 110 -23.74 19.01 -2.89
CA VAL A 110 -23.32 19.07 -1.48
C VAL A 110 -22.90 20.49 -1.12
N LYS A 111 -23.59 21.09 -0.16
CA LYS A 111 -23.07 22.21 0.64
C LYS A 111 -22.65 21.64 1.98
N THR A 112 -21.39 21.87 2.36
CA THR A 112 -20.63 21.47 3.56
C THR A 112 -19.92 20.09 3.55
N GLY A 113 -18.57 20.13 3.55
CA GLY A 113 -17.59 19.24 4.23
C GLY A 113 -17.34 17.80 3.74
N LEU A 114 -16.14 17.55 3.14
CA LEU A 114 -15.45 16.28 2.77
C LEU A 114 -16.28 15.14 2.11
N PRO A 115 -15.77 14.48 1.04
CA PRO A 115 -16.57 13.55 0.24
C PRO A 115 -17.00 12.30 1.02
N TYR A 116 -18.29 11.97 0.95
CA TYR A 116 -18.84 10.69 1.40
C TYR A 116 -18.52 9.61 0.35
N ILE A 117 -17.61 8.70 0.69
CA ILE A 117 -17.17 7.60 -0.18
C ILE A 117 -18.14 6.42 -0.03
N TRP A 118 -18.62 5.85 -1.14
CA TRP A 118 -19.28 4.55 -1.16
C TRP A 118 -18.29 3.47 -1.56
N HIS A 119 -18.14 2.47 -0.71
CA HIS A 119 -17.23 1.34 -0.91
C HIS A 119 -18.04 0.06 -1.19
N SER A 120 -18.13 -0.31 -2.47
CA SER A 120 -18.84 -1.52 -2.91
C SER A 120 -18.00 -2.77 -2.63
N LYS A 121 -18.03 -3.25 -1.39
CA LYS A 121 -17.22 -4.40 -0.93
C LYS A 121 -17.34 -5.61 -1.88
N ALA A 122 -16.22 -6.04 -2.43
CA ALA A 122 -16.14 -7.25 -3.27
C ALA A 122 -16.17 -8.58 -2.46
N SER A 123 -16.08 -8.53 -1.13
CA SER A 123 -15.87 -9.70 -0.26
C SER A 123 -17.12 -10.13 0.52
N ASN A 124 -17.30 -11.43 0.75
CA ASN A 124 -18.37 -11.97 1.59
C ASN A 124 -17.96 -11.95 3.09
N PRO A 125 -18.73 -11.30 3.97
CA PRO A 125 -18.35 -11.13 5.38
C PRO A 125 -18.26 -12.46 6.15
N PHE A 126 -19.09 -13.45 5.83
CA PHE A 126 -19.06 -14.75 6.51
C PHE A 126 -17.90 -15.62 6.07
N VAL A 127 -17.51 -15.52 4.79
CA VAL A 127 -16.30 -16.20 4.28
C VAL A 127 -15.05 -15.59 4.94
N ASN A 128 -14.99 -14.27 5.06
CA ASN A 128 -13.88 -13.60 5.74
C ASN A 128 -13.85 -13.96 7.22
N LEU A 129 -14.99 -13.95 7.92
CA LEU A 129 -15.06 -14.37 9.31
C LEU A 129 -14.51 -15.78 9.51
N LYS A 130 -14.86 -16.74 8.65
CA LYS A 130 -14.32 -18.11 8.71
C LYS A 130 -12.81 -18.17 8.48
N LYS A 131 -12.25 -17.28 7.66
CA LYS A 131 -10.80 -17.21 7.41
C LYS A 131 -10.04 -16.51 8.53
N GLU A 132 -10.65 -15.49 9.11
CA GLU A 132 -10.00 -14.52 10.00
C GLU A 132 -10.43 -14.68 11.48
N TYR A 133 -11.23 -15.70 11.81
CA TYR A 133 -11.79 -15.90 13.15
C TYR A 133 -10.73 -15.93 14.26
N LYS A 134 -9.53 -16.45 13.98
CA LYS A 134 -8.40 -16.44 14.91
C LYS A 134 -8.04 -15.02 15.35
N GLY A 135 -8.21 -14.03 14.48
CA GLY A 135 -7.98 -12.62 14.76
C GLY A 135 -8.85 -12.08 15.90
N ILE A 136 -10.03 -12.67 16.16
CA ILE A 136 -10.87 -12.30 17.31
C ILE A 136 -10.16 -12.68 18.61
N TYR A 137 -9.57 -13.88 18.67
CA TYR A 137 -8.81 -14.33 19.85
C TYR A 137 -7.47 -13.63 19.98
N TRP A 138 -6.79 -13.40 18.85
CA TRP A 138 -5.49 -12.71 18.86
C TRP A 138 -5.60 -11.27 19.36
N GLN A 139 -6.76 -10.61 19.23
CA GLN A 139 -6.96 -9.25 19.73
C GLN A 139 -6.75 -9.13 21.23
N GLU A 140 -7.05 -10.17 22.02
CA GLU A 140 -6.81 -10.18 23.46
C GLU A 140 -5.32 -10.06 23.82
N GLU A 141 -4.43 -10.51 22.93
CA GLU A 141 -2.97 -10.38 23.10
C GLU A 141 -2.42 -9.16 22.36
N LEU A 142 -2.94 -8.86 21.16
CA LEU A 142 -2.47 -7.78 20.29
C LEU A 142 -2.79 -6.39 20.86
N ILE A 143 -4.00 -6.17 21.34
CA ILE A 143 -4.42 -4.85 21.82
C ILE A 143 -3.57 -4.42 23.02
N PRO A 144 -3.42 -5.23 24.09
CA PRO A 144 -2.54 -4.88 25.20
C PRO A 144 -1.08 -4.76 24.78
N PHE A 145 -0.59 -5.60 23.86
CA PHE A 145 0.75 -5.48 23.31
C PHE A 145 1.00 -4.10 22.69
N PHE A 146 0.13 -3.63 21.80
CA PHE A 146 0.32 -2.32 21.15
C PHE A 146 0.09 -1.15 22.10
N GLN A 147 -0.83 -1.27 23.06
CA GLN A 147 -1.04 -0.24 24.09
C GLN A 147 0.16 -0.06 25.04
N THR A 148 0.95 -1.12 25.22
CA THR A 148 2.11 -1.13 26.13
C THR A 148 3.46 -1.16 25.40
N ALA A 149 3.46 -1.15 24.07
CA ALA A 149 4.68 -1.15 23.28
C ALA A 149 5.46 0.15 23.54
N VAL A 150 6.67 0.01 24.06
CA VAL A 150 7.61 1.11 24.25
C VAL A 150 8.85 0.80 23.40
N LEU A 151 9.26 1.77 22.60
CA LEU A 151 10.49 1.70 21.82
C LEU A 151 11.63 2.36 22.60
N PRO A 152 12.85 1.80 22.58
CA PRO A 152 14.01 2.39 23.23
C PRO A 152 14.38 3.76 22.63
N ASN A 153 14.93 4.66 23.45
CA ASN A 153 15.29 6.03 23.02
C ASN A 153 16.40 6.05 21.95
N GLU A 154 17.20 5.00 21.86
CA GLU A 154 18.21 4.82 20.81
C GLU A 154 17.61 4.53 19.43
N CYS A 155 16.35 4.12 19.33
CA CYS A 155 15.65 3.94 18.07
C CYS A 155 15.22 5.31 17.52
N THR A 156 16.13 5.98 16.84
CA THR A 156 15.97 7.37 16.36
C THR A 156 15.54 7.50 14.90
N THR A 157 15.45 6.38 14.16
CA THR A 157 15.02 6.32 12.77
C THR A 157 13.79 5.43 12.63
N VAL A 158 12.98 5.67 11.60
CA VAL A 158 11.81 4.82 11.30
C VAL A 158 12.23 3.36 11.13
N GLN A 159 13.35 3.11 10.45
CA GLN A 159 13.91 1.77 10.28
C GLN A 159 14.24 1.10 11.62
N ASN A 160 14.96 1.80 12.50
CA ASN A 160 15.33 1.25 13.81
C ASN A 160 14.09 0.98 14.66
N CYS A 161 13.11 1.90 14.67
CA CYS A 161 11.84 1.72 15.35
C CYS A 161 11.08 0.49 14.86
N TYR A 162 11.00 0.30 13.54
CA TYR A 162 10.26 -0.82 12.95
C TYR A 162 10.97 -2.16 13.13
N LEU A 163 12.30 -2.19 13.04
CA LEU A 163 13.11 -3.37 13.36
C LEU A 163 12.98 -3.75 14.84
N GLU A 164 12.97 -2.78 15.74
CA GLU A 164 12.76 -3.05 17.16
C GLU A 164 11.34 -3.56 17.44
N LEU A 165 10.33 -2.95 16.83
CA LEU A 165 8.97 -3.46 16.89
C LEU A 165 8.86 -4.90 16.37
N SER A 166 9.56 -5.24 15.27
CA SER A 166 9.63 -6.61 14.75
C SER A 166 10.17 -7.60 15.79
N LYS A 167 11.26 -7.26 16.51
CA LYS A 167 11.79 -8.11 17.60
C LYS A 167 10.78 -8.29 18.72
N GLN A 168 10.07 -7.22 19.11
CA GLN A 168 9.03 -7.29 20.13
C GLN A 168 7.85 -8.16 19.68
N VAL A 169 7.39 -8.03 18.43
CA VAL A 169 6.35 -8.89 17.85
C VAL A 169 6.79 -10.35 17.89
N LYS A 170 8.01 -10.66 17.44
CA LYS A 170 8.54 -12.04 17.46
C LYS A 170 8.57 -12.62 18.88
N THR A 171 9.04 -11.84 19.84
CA THR A 171 9.25 -12.31 21.22
C THR A 171 7.94 -12.44 21.99
N LYS A 172 7.05 -11.44 21.88
CA LYS A 172 5.83 -11.35 22.69
C LYS A 172 4.64 -12.06 22.01
N LEU A 173 4.50 -11.94 20.70
CA LEU A 173 3.35 -12.47 19.95
C LEU A 173 3.67 -13.78 19.21
N GLY A 174 4.94 -14.12 19.00
CA GLY A 174 5.35 -15.36 18.32
C GLY A 174 4.87 -16.65 18.99
N LYS A 175 4.48 -16.59 20.27
CA LYS A 175 3.88 -17.71 21.02
C LYS A 175 2.37 -17.86 20.79
N VAL A 176 1.70 -16.82 20.29
CA VAL A 176 0.25 -16.80 20.07
C VAL A 176 -0.10 -17.61 18.83
N ASP A 177 0.63 -17.42 17.74
CA ASP A 177 0.51 -18.19 16.50
C ASP A 177 1.79 -18.01 15.67
N ASP A 178 2.17 -19.05 14.91
CA ASP A 178 3.34 -19.02 14.03
C ASP A 178 3.28 -17.89 12.99
N TYR A 179 2.07 -17.43 12.65
CA TYR A 179 1.86 -16.23 11.85
C TYR A 179 2.69 -15.04 12.32
N PHE A 180 2.80 -14.81 13.64
CA PHE A 180 3.53 -13.65 14.16
C PHE A 180 5.05 -13.78 14.04
N ASN A 181 5.58 -15.01 14.02
CA ASN A 181 7.00 -15.25 13.72
C ASN A 181 7.30 -14.87 12.27
N LYS A 182 6.44 -15.31 11.34
CA LYS A 182 6.51 -14.96 9.92
C LYS A 182 6.32 -13.46 9.70
N LEU A 183 5.39 -12.83 10.41
CA LEU A 183 5.16 -11.40 10.35
C LEU A 183 6.42 -10.63 10.77
N ALA A 184 7.03 -10.99 11.89
CA ALA A 184 8.25 -10.33 12.35
C ALA A 184 9.40 -10.46 11.33
N ASP A 185 9.58 -11.63 10.73
CA ASP A 185 10.58 -11.85 9.69
C ASP A 185 10.27 -11.03 8.43
N ALA A 186 8.99 -10.93 8.05
CA ALA A 186 8.55 -10.08 6.94
C ALA A 186 8.76 -8.59 7.22
N MET A 187 8.55 -8.13 8.47
CA MET A 187 8.83 -6.74 8.88
C MET A 187 10.31 -6.39 8.75
N ALA A 188 11.21 -7.30 9.13
CA ALA A 188 12.66 -7.10 8.94
C ALA A 188 13.05 -7.11 7.46
N THR A 189 12.47 -8.04 6.69
CA THR A 189 12.66 -8.15 5.23
C THR A 189 12.18 -6.89 4.51
N TRP A 190 11.08 -6.29 4.97
CA TRP A 190 10.58 -5.02 4.46
C TRP A 190 11.60 -3.89 4.59
N ILE A 191 12.25 -3.76 5.76
CA ILE A 191 13.28 -2.72 5.96
C ILE A 191 14.49 -2.96 5.07
N GLN A 192 14.94 -4.21 4.92
CA GLN A 192 16.02 -4.56 4.00
C GLN A 192 15.67 -4.16 2.55
N ALA A 193 14.47 -4.49 2.09
CA ALA A 193 13.99 -4.10 0.77
C ALA A 193 13.88 -2.58 0.61
N TRP A 194 13.39 -1.90 1.65
CA TRP A 194 13.27 -0.45 1.68
C TRP A 194 14.62 0.24 1.54
N ASP A 195 15.62 -0.14 2.34
CA ASP A 195 16.94 0.50 2.35
C ASP A 195 17.70 0.26 1.02
N GLU A 196 17.54 -0.92 0.40
CA GLU A 196 18.10 -1.19 -0.94
C GLU A 196 17.48 -0.30 -2.03
N LEU A 197 16.16 -0.06 -1.96
CA LEU A 197 15.44 0.76 -2.94
C LEU A 197 15.50 2.25 -2.64
N ASN A 198 15.78 2.63 -1.40
CA ASN A 198 15.79 3.99 -0.88
C ASN A 198 17.09 4.24 -0.08
N PRO A 199 18.26 4.13 -0.72
CA PRO A 199 19.51 4.41 -0.02
C PRO A 199 19.51 5.86 0.46
N SER A 200 19.95 6.10 1.69
CA SER A 200 20.11 7.43 2.26
C SER A 200 20.96 8.30 1.33
N GLU A 201 20.42 9.42 0.87
CA GLU A 201 21.14 10.35 0.00
C GLU A 201 22.33 10.98 0.76
N ASN A 202 23.47 11.11 0.08
CA ASN A 202 24.54 11.98 0.55
C ASN A 202 24.00 13.42 0.64
N PRO A 203 24.25 14.17 1.72
CA PRO A 203 23.79 15.54 1.87
C PRO A 203 24.45 16.42 0.79
N GLY A 204 23.76 16.61 -0.34
CA GLY A 204 24.28 17.32 -1.52
C GLY A 204 23.72 16.86 -2.87
N SER A 205 23.10 15.67 -2.96
CA SER A 205 22.34 15.33 -4.18
C SER A 205 20.98 16.00 -4.13
N THR A 206 20.70 16.91 -5.07
CA THR A 206 19.32 17.21 -5.43
C THR A 206 18.64 15.90 -5.80
N ALA A 207 17.49 15.60 -5.19
CA ALA A 207 16.59 14.50 -5.57
C ALA A 207 16.08 14.72 -7.00
N ALA A 208 16.98 14.54 -7.98
CA ALA A 208 16.63 14.49 -9.38
C ALA A 208 15.89 13.17 -9.57
N GLY A 209 14.62 13.26 -9.99
CA GLY A 209 13.66 12.17 -10.10
C GLY A 209 14.29 10.88 -10.57
N LYS A 210 14.65 10.01 -9.62
CA LYS A 210 14.95 8.61 -9.95
C LYS A 210 13.62 8.04 -10.45
N PRO A 211 13.57 7.49 -11.68
CA PRO A 211 12.36 6.83 -12.14
C PRO A 211 12.01 5.74 -11.13
N ASN A 212 10.72 5.60 -10.85
CA ASN A 212 10.24 4.43 -10.13
C ASN A 212 10.75 3.18 -10.88
N GLY A 213 11.11 2.13 -10.16
CA GLY A 213 11.76 0.95 -10.77
C GLY A 213 10.99 0.49 -12.01
N ALA A 214 11.69 0.22 -13.12
CA ALA A 214 11.07 0.06 -14.44
C ALA A 214 9.80 -0.82 -14.41
N ALA A 215 8.64 -0.17 -14.54
CA ALA A 215 7.36 -0.80 -14.80
C ALA A 215 7.24 -1.13 -16.29
N LYS A 216 6.32 -2.02 -16.65
CA LYS A 216 5.81 -2.01 -18.03
C LYS A 216 4.99 -0.74 -18.22
N GLY A 217 5.58 0.28 -18.83
CA GLY A 217 4.89 1.51 -19.23
C GLY A 217 4.79 1.59 -20.76
N LYS A 218 3.56 1.42 -21.26
CA LYS A 218 3.11 1.18 -22.66
C LYS A 218 3.34 -0.22 -23.22
#